data_AF-A0A6G0ECI5-F1
#
_entry.id   AF-A0A6G0ECI5-F1
#
_cell.length_a   1.000
_cell.length_b   1.000
_cell.length_c   1.000
_cell.angle_alpha   90.00
_cell.angle_beta   90.00
_cell.angle_gamma   90.00
#
_symmetry.space_group_name_H-M   'P 1'
#
loop_
_entity.id
_entity.type
_entity.pdbx_description
1 polymer ?
#
loop_
_entity_poly.entity_id
_entity_poly.type
_entity_poly.pdbx_seq_one_letter_code
_entity_poly.pdbx_strand_id
1 'polypeptide(L)' 'MSSTSEPLTEENTNAFAHRIAGDSLVYECPNCEFGEVLVTELIEADDARCLDCGQRYRLHVEVVD' A
#
# COMPACT_ATOMS: atom_id res chain seq x y z
N MET A 1 4.77 -20.27 19.12
CA MET A 1 5.54 -20.29 17.87
C MET A 1 5.41 -18.89 17.28
N SER A 2 6.48 -18.09 17.32
CA SER A 2 6.45 -16.74 16.76
C SER A 2 6.45 -16.84 15.24
N SER A 3 5.35 -16.45 14.62
CA SER A 3 5.30 -16.21 13.19
C SER A 3 6.09 -14.94 12.92
N THR A 4 7.36 -15.08 12.55
CA THR A 4 8.14 -13.94 12.03
C THR A 4 7.53 -13.63 10.67
N SER A 5 6.62 -12.65 10.62
CA SER A 5 6.03 -12.18 9.37
C SER A 5 7.16 -11.68 8.48
N GLU A 6 7.42 -12.38 7.38
CA GLU A 6 8.35 -11.89 6.37
C GLU A 6 7.85 -10.54 5.83
N PRO A 7 8.73 -9.56 5.56
CA PRO A 7 8.32 -8.29 4.95
C PRO A 7 7.60 -8.55 3.62
N LEU A 8 6.55 -7.78 3.34
CA LEU A 8 5.89 -7.81 2.04
C LEU A 8 6.87 -7.39 0.94
N THR A 9 6.95 -8.18 -0.12
CA THR A 9 7.74 -7.96 -1.33
C THR A 9 6.82 -7.92 -2.54
N GLU A 10 7.32 -7.44 -3.68
CA GLU A 10 6.57 -7.45 -4.95
C GLU A 10 6.13 -8.88 -5.36
N GLU A 11 6.88 -9.90 -4.93
CA GLU A 11 6.66 -11.30 -5.30
C GLU A 11 5.64 -12.01 -4.40
N ASN A 12 5.33 -11.47 -3.21
CA ASN A 12 4.47 -12.12 -2.21
C ASN A 12 3.21 -11.32 -1.84
N THR A 13 2.95 -10.21 -2.55
CA THR A 13 1.78 -9.36 -2.33
C THR A 13 0.74 -9.54 -3.44
N ASN A 14 -0.53 -9.64 -3.03
CA ASN A 14 -1.69 -9.66 -3.94
C ASN A 14 -2.21 -8.25 -4.26
N ALA A 15 -1.48 -7.20 -3.86
CA ALA A 15 -1.85 -5.83 -4.13
C ALA A 15 -1.77 -5.54 -5.64
N PHE A 16 -2.92 -5.35 -6.28
CA PHE A 16 -2.97 -4.81 -7.64
C PHE A 16 -2.64 -3.30 -7.58
N ALA A 17 -1.64 -2.85 -8.34
CA ALA A 17 -1.16 -1.46 -8.44
C ALA A 17 -0.25 -0.98 -7.29
N HIS A 18 0.87 -1.66 -7.06
CA HIS A 18 1.94 -1.17 -6.18
C HIS A 18 3.28 -1.15 -6.92
N ARG A 19 4.20 -0.28 -6.47
CA ARG A 19 5.58 -0.23 -6.96
C ARG A 19 6.53 0.19 -5.83
N ILE A 20 7.82 -0.01 -6.04
CA ILE A 20 8.86 0.54 -5.18
C ILE A 20 9.30 1.91 -5.70
N ALA A 21 9.15 2.95 -4.88
CA ALA A 21 9.61 4.31 -5.15
C ALA A 21 10.74 4.66 -4.17
N GLY A 22 11.99 4.56 -4.64
CA GLY A 22 13.16 4.67 -3.77
C GLY A 22 13.23 3.51 -2.77
N ASP A 23 13.19 3.83 -1.47
CA ASP A 23 13.19 2.84 -0.38
C ASP A 23 11.77 2.55 0.16
N SER A 24 10.73 3.04 -0.50
CA SER A 24 9.34 2.97 -0.02
C SER A 24 8.45 2.16 -0.95
N LEU A 25 7.58 1.34 -0.35
CA LEU A 25 6.49 0.67 -1.05
C LEU A 25 5.30 1.64 -1.18
N VAL A 26 4.86 1.86 -2.41
CA VAL A 26 3.73 2.76 -2.71
C VAL A 26 2.61 2.01 -3.43
N TYR A 27 1.39 2.42 -3.15
CA TYR A 27 0.20 2.09 -3.92
C TYR A 27 -0.02 3.17 -4.99
N GLU A 28 -0.14 2.76 -6.25
CA GLU A 28 -0.42 3.64 -7.37
C GLU A 28 -1.89 4.08 -7.29
N CYS A 29 -2.11 5.39 -7.22
CA CYS A 29 -3.43 5.98 -7.13
C CYS A 29 -4.19 5.78 -8.46
N PRO A 30 -5.32 5.05 -8.49
CA PRO A 30 -6.08 4.84 -9.72
C PRO A 30 -6.81 6.11 -10.22
N ASN A 31 -6.85 7.16 -9.40
CA ASN A 31 -7.61 8.39 -9.68
C ASN A 31 -6.76 9.53 -10.26
N CYS A 32 -5.43 9.38 -10.38
CA CYS A 32 -4.59 10.37 -11.04
C CYS A 32 -3.29 9.75 -11.60
N GLU A 33 -2.84 10.26 -12.76
CA GLU A 33 -1.78 9.69 -13.61
C GLU A 33 -0.42 9.45 -12.91
N PHE A 34 -0.11 10.25 -11.90
CA PHE A 34 1.18 10.20 -11.18
C PHE A 34 1.03 9.98 -9.68
N GLY A 35 -0.20 9.69 -9.22
CA GLY A 35 -0.49 9.68 -7.80
C GLY A 35 0.04 8.46 -7.08
N GLU A 36 0.56 8.68 -5.88
CA GLU A 36 1.02 7.61 -5.00
C GLU A 36 0.45 7.75 -3.60
N VAL A 37 0.29 6.62 -2.91
CA VAL A 37 -0.04 6.54 -1.49
C VAL A 37 1.01 5.65 -0.83
N LEU A 38 1.61 6.10 0.27
CA LEU A 38 2.56 5.28 1.02
C LEU A 38 1.84 4.08 1.65
N VAL A 39 2.36 2.87 1.43
CA VAL A 39 1.76 1.66 2.03
C VAL A 39 1.89 1.67 3.55
N THR A 40 2.96 2.25 4.09
CA THR A 40 3.09 2.45 5.55
C THR A 40 1.99 3.34 6.10
N GLU A 41 1.65 4.45 5.42
CA GLU A 41 0.51 5.28 5.82
C GLU A 41 -0.81 4.53 5.71
N LEU A 42 -1.00 3.71 4.68
CA LEU A 42 -2.20 2.86 4.55
C LEU A 42 -2.38 1.87 5.70
N ILE A 43 -1.28 1.45 6.32
CA ILE A 43 -1.26 0.54 7.47
C ILE A 43 -1.45 1.30 8.79
N GLU A 44 -0.77 2.44 8.94
CA GLU A 44 -0.65 3.14 10.22
C GLU A 44 -1.71 4.24 10.43
N ALA A 45 -2.28 4.79 9.34
CA ALA A 45 -3.18 5.93 9.38
C ALA A 45 -4.59 5.60 8.87
N ASP A 46 -5.60 6.10 9.59
CA ASP A 46 -7.02 5.98 9.21
C ASP A 46 -7.42 6.90 8.04
N ASP A 47 -6.52 7.78 7.60
CA ASP A 47 -6.79 8.79 6.59
C ASP A 47 -5.72 8.93 5.51
N ALA A 48 -4.95 7.88 5.24
CA ALA A 48 -3.96 7.82 4.16
C ALA A 48 -4.49 8.42 2.85
N ARG A 49 -3.67 9.24 2.21
CA ARG A 49 -4.07 10.03 1.03
C ARG A 49 -3.07 9.87 -0.09
N CYS A 50 -3.58 10.02 -1.31
CA CYS A 50 -2.70 10.26 -2.44
C CYS A 50 -1.96 11.58 -2.24
N LEU A 51 -0.63 11.54 -2.39
CA LEU A 51 0.25 12.69 -2.24
C LEU A 51 -0.04 13.80 -3.27
N ASP A 52 -0.59 13.43 -4.43
CA ASP A 52 -0.91 14.37 -5.51
C ASP A 52 -2.36 14.87 -5.48
N CYS A 53 -3.35 13.97 -5.54
CA CYS A 53 -4.76 14.38 -5.66
C CYS A 53 -5.50 14.46 -4.31
N GLY A 54 -4.89 14.03 -3.21
CA GLY A 54 -5.49 14.06 -1.88
C GLY A 54 -6.63 13.06 -1.65
N GLN A 55 -6.94 12.21 -2.64
CA GLN A 55 -7.95 11.16 -2.52
C GLN A 55 -7.59 10.23 -1.36
N ARG A 56 -8.57 9.91 -0.52
CA ARG A 56 -8.39 9.06 0.66
C ARG A 56 -8.55 7.59 0.31
N TYR A 57 -7.72 6.76 0.94
CA TYR A 57 -7.73 5.32 0.78
C TYR A 57 -7.69 4.63 2.15
N ARG A 58 -8.15 3.38 2.20
CA ARG A 58 -8.11 2.53 3.39
C ARG A 58 -7.65 1.14 2.98
N LEU A 59 -6.69 0.60 3.72
CA LEU A 59 -6.27 -0.79 3.56
C LEU A 59 -7.30 -1.74 4.17
N HIS A 60 -7.63 -2.80 3.45
CA HIS A 60 -8.45 -3.91 3.96
C HIS A 60 -7.65 -5.20 3.83
N VAL A 61 -7.55 -5.97 4.91
CA VAL A 61 -6.90 -7.29 4.93
C VAL A 61 -7.98 -8.34 5.03
N GLU A 62 -8.06 -9.21 4.02
CA GLU A 62 -9.00 -10.33 3.96
C GLU A 62 -8.22 -11.64 4.03
N VAL A 63 -8.72 -12.59 4.83
CA VAL A 63 -8.18 -13.95 4.87
C VAL A 63 -8.87 -14.77 3.77
N VAL A 64 -8.07 -15.41 2.93
CA VAL A 64 -8.54 -16.31 1.87
C VAL A 64 -8.21 -17.76 2.24
N ASP A 65 -9.19 -18.65 2.02
CA ASP A 65 -9.14 -20.11 2.27
C ASP A 65 -8.30 -20.87 1.23
#